data_AF-A0AAE0CPK6-F1
#
_entry.id   AF-A0AAE0CPK6-F1
#
_cell.length_a   1.000
_cell.length_b   1.000
_cell.length_c   1.000
_cell.angle_alpha   90.00
_cell.angle_beta   90.00
_cell.angle_gamma   90.00
#
_symmetry.space_group_name_H-M   'P 1'
#
loop_
_entity.id
_entity.type
_entity.pdbx_description
1 polymer ?
#
loop_
_entity_poly.entity_id
_entity_poly.type
_entity_poly.pdbx_seq_one_letter_code
_entity_poly.pdbx_strand_id
1 'polypeptide(L)'
;MIRNIWILVYSTSNIWTSWIKAYLLKGLSINAKVNAIVLDDNWRLPGAMSIDLAEIQSRMPSYNPNSTFDDRIMWLPSSNGIYSAVSAMDSLRTPHPLVSWYKIMWFPQNIPRMGFILWLAIKGRLSTLDRVQRYDP
;
A
#
# COMPACT_ATOMS: atom_id res chain seq x y z
N MET A 1 8.72 17.10 -2.13
CA MET A 1 7.57 16.19 -2.36
C MET A 1 7.02 15.54 -1.09
N ILE A 2 7.49 15.90 0.13
CA ILE A 2 6.69 15.67 1.35
C ILE A 2 5.39 16.47 1.29
N ARG A 3 5.42 17.69 0.75
CA ARG A 3 4.24 18.56 0.54
C ARG A 3 3.09 17.93 -0.27
N ASN A 4 3.36 17.04 -1.23
CA ASN A 4 2.31 16.49 -2.12
C ASN A 4 1.64 15.22 -1.55
N ILE A 5 2.39 14.38 -0.80
CA ILE A 5 1.80 13.31 0.02
C ILE A 5 1.05 13.93 1.20
N TRP A 6 1.60 15.02 1.77
CA TRP A 6 0.93 15.80 2.80
C TRP A 6 -0.39 16.39 2.30
N ILE A 7 -0.51 16.89 1.06
CA ILE A 7 -1.78 17.41 0.52
C ILE A 7 -2.86 16.32 0.38
N LEU A 8 -2.49 15.08 0.03
CA LEU A 8 -3.42 13.93 0.00
C LEU A 8 -3.86 13.50 1.42
N VAL A 9 -2.99 13.62 2.41
CA VAL A 9 -3.24 13.30 3.83
C VAL A 9 -3.88 14.48 4.60
N TYR A 10 -3.75 15.71 4.12
CA TYR A 10 -4.14 16.92 4.86
C TYR A 10 -5.51 17.47 4.45
N SER A 11 -5.98 17.18 3.24
CA SER A 11 -7.22 17.77 2.71
C SER A 11 -8.49 17.04 3.15
N THR A 12 -8.41 15.82 3.68
CA THR A 12 -9.59 15.10 4.15
C THR A 12 -9.52 14.86 5.65
N SER A 13 -10.55 15.34 6.36
CA SER A 13 -10.86 14.97 7.74
C SER A 13 -11.42 13.55 7.77
N ASN A 14 -10.65 12.58 7.28
CA ASN A 14 -10.98 11.18 7.38
C ASN A 14 -10.41 10.61 8.68
N ILE A 15 -11.11 9.62 9.23
CA ILE A 15 -10.82 9.00 10.53
C ILE A 15 -9.34 8.62 10.67
N TRP A 16 -8.71 8.17 9.59
CA TRP A 16 -7.31 7.77 9.56
C TRP A 16 -6.33 8.93 9.81
N THR A 17 -6.59 10.12 9.25
CA THR A 17 -5.72 11.29 9.44
C THR A 17 -5.94 11.92 10.81
N SER A 18 -7.17 11.90 11.31
CA SER A 18 -7.49 12.25 12.70
C SER A 18 -6.83 11.29 13.69
N TRP A 19 -6.79 9.99 13.39
CA TRP A 19 -6.10 8.99 14.21
C TRP A 19 -4.58 9.23 14.23
N ILE A 20 -3.93 9.42 13.08
CA ILE A 20 -2.49 9.76 13.05
C ILE A 20 -2.19 11.03 13.84
N LYS A 21 -2.99 12.09 13.68
CA LYS A 21 -2.83 13.34 14.42
C LYS A 21 -3.02 13.15 15.93
N ALA A 22 -4.03 12.38 16.35
CA ALA A 22 -4.36 12.16 17.74
C ALA A 22 -3.38 11.23 18.48
N TYR A 23 -2.69 10.32 17.78
CA TYR A 23 -1.85 9.30 18.40
C TYR A 23 -0.36 9.48 18.13
N LEU A 24 0.05 9.67 16.87
CA LEU A 24 1.47 9.80 16.49
C LEU A 24 2.00 11.21 16.67
N LEU A 25 1.16 12.24 16.45
CA LEU A 25 1.54 13.65 16.56
C LEU A 25 1.06 14.31 17.86
N LYS A 26 0.54 13.53 18.81
CA LYS A 26 0.00 14.05 20.07
C LYS A 26 1.10 14.77 20.85
N GLY A 27 0.94 16.08 21.05
CA GLY A 27 1.92 16.92 21.75
C GLY A 27 3.06 17.44 20.86
N LEU A 28 3.08 17.08 19.57
CA LEU A 28 4.02 17.62 18.60
C LEU A 28 3.39 18.77 17.83
N SER A 29 4.17 19.83 17.63
CA SER A 29 3.81 20.89 16.69
C SER A 29 3.61 20.31 15.30
N ILE A 30 2.71 20.90 14.52
CA ILE A 30 2.53 20.54 13.11
C ILE A 30 3.79 20.74 12.27
N ASN A 31 4.71 21.59 12.74
CA ASN A 31 6.01 21.85 12.14
C ASN A 31 7.15 21.11 12.87
N ALA A 32 6.83 20.18 13.78
CA ALA A 32 7.84 19.39 14.45
C ALA A 32 8.67 18.59 13.44
N LYS A 33 9.99 18.70 13.55
CA LYS A 33 10.94 17.91 12.75
C LYS A 33 11.08 16.52 13.36
N VAL A 34 11.57 15.56 12.56
CA VAL A 34 11.86 14.19 13.03
C VAL A 34 12.79 14.19 14.25
N ASN A 35 13.73 15.13 14.33
CA ASN A 35 14.61 15.30 15.49
C ASN A 35 13.87 15.59 16.82
N ALA A 36 12.59 15.99 16.79
CA ALA A 36 11.79 16.18 18.00
C ALA A 36 11.34 14.85 18.64
N ILE A 37 11.40 13.74 17.89
CA ILE A 37 10.97 12.39 18.31
C ILE A 37 12.11 11.38 18.25
N VAL A 38 13.35 11.84 18.18
CA VAL A 38 14.55 11.01 18.18
C VAL A 38 15.43 11.46 19.33
N LEU A 39 15.93 10.52 20.14
CA LEU A 39 17.03 10.76 21.07
C LEU A 39 18.02 9.61 21.00
N ASP A 40 19.32 9.92 20.98
CA ASP A 40 20.40 8.93 20.96
C ASP A 40 20.20 7.88 19.86
N ASP A 41 19.88 8.33 18.64
CA ASP A 41 19.61 7.51 17.44
C ASP A 41 18.43 6.52 17.58
N ASN A 42 17.58 6.72 18.58
CA ASN A 42 16.40 5.90 18.85
C ASN A 42 15.09 6.69 18.76
N TRP A 43 14.06 6.05 18.22
CA TRP A 43 12.71 6.61 18.14
C TRP A 43 12.08 6.74 19.54
N ARG A 44 11.64 7.95 19.88
CA ARG A 44 10.84 8.24 21.07
C ARG A 44 9.39 8.47 20.70
N LEU A 45 8.73 7.39 20.32
CA LEU A 45 7.30 7.40 20.01
C LEU A 45 6.47 7.27 21.29
N PRO A 46 5.24 7.81 21.32
CA PRO A 46 4.28 7.51 22.37
C PRO A 46 4.05 6.00 22.48
N GLY A 47 3.81 5.51 23.71
CA GLY A 47 3.54 4.10 23.95
C GLY A 47 2.40 3.58 23.08
N ALA A 48 2.59 2.41 22.47
CA ALA A 48 1.57 1.78 21.63
C ALA A 48 0.30 1.47 22.44
N MET A 49 -0.84 1.98 21.96
CA MET A 49 -2.16 1.79 22.60
C MET A 49 -2.91 0.56 22.05
N SER A 50 -2.35 -0.12 21.05
CA SER A 50 -2.87 -1.37 20.48
C SER A 50 -1.73 -2.34 20.17
N ILE A 51 -2.07 -3.63 20.07
CA ILE A 51 -1.11 -4.69 19.72
C ILE A 51 -0.50 -4.45 18.33
N ASP A 52 -1.31 -4.01 17.36
CA ASP A 52 -0.86 -3.72 15.99
C ASP A 52 0.15 -2.57 15.97
N LEU A 53 -0.09 -1.54 16.79
CA LEU A 53 0.84 -0.41 16.92
C LEU A 53 2.14 -0.85 17.59
N ALA A 54 2.07 -1.71 18.61
CA ALA A 54 3.25 -2.23 19.28
C ALA A 54 4.09 -3.09 18.31
N GLU A 55 3.42 -3.91 17.50
CA GLU A 55 4.06 -4.71 16.46
C GLU A 55 4.73 -3.82 15.41
N ILE A 56 4.04 -2.79 14.92
CA ILE A 56 4.62 -1.83 13.97
C ILE A 56 5.84 -1.13 14.59
N GLN A 57 5.73 -0.63 15.82
CA GLN A 57 6.83 0.03 16.54
C GLN A 57 8.03 -0.93 16.70
N SER A 58 7.78 -2.21 17.00
CA SER A 58 8.84 -3.22 17.16
C SER A 58 9.59 -3.52 15.87
N ARG A 59 8.95 -3.34 14.71
CA ARG A 59 9.53 -3.56 13.37
C ARG A 59 10.15 -2.30 12.77
N MET A 60 10.05 -1.15 13.43
CA MET A 60 10.64 0.08 12.90
C MET A 60 12.18 -0.01 12.93
N PRO A 61 12.88 0.39 11.86
CA PRO A 61 14.33 0.43 11.86
C PRO A 61 14.85 1.53 12.79
N SER A 62 16.04 1.33 13.35
CA SER A 62 16.76 2.38 14.10
C SER A 62 16.96 3.63 13.25
N TYR A 63 16.83 4.80 13.86
CA TYR A 63 17.03 6.07 13.17
C TYR A 63 18.54 6.37 13.08
N ASN A 64 19.15 6.08 11.93
CA ASN A 64 20.56 6.39 11.67
C ASN A 64 20.68 7.25 10.39
N PRO A 65 20.39 8.56 10.46
CA PRO A 65 20.49 9.43 9.31
C PRO A 65 21.96 9.63 8.93
N ASN A 66 22.27 9.50 7.64
CA ASN A 66 23.59 9.84 7.15
C ASN A 66 23.72 11.36 7.05
N SER A 67 24.38 11.99 8.03
CA SER A 67 24.58 13.45 8.08
C SER A 67 25.49 13.99 6.98
N THR A 68 26.12 13.11 6.20
CA THR A 68 27.07 13.47 5.15
C THR A 68 26.39 13.82 3.82
N PHE A 69 25.12 13.45 3.64
CA PHE A 69 24.39 13.66 2.39
C PHE A 69 23.09 14.41 2.63
N ASP A 70 22.73 15.27 1.69
CA ASP A 70 21.42 15.91 1.67
C ASP A 70 20.30 14.90 1.42
N ASP A 71 19.15 15.15 2.04
CA ASP A 71 17.93 14.37 1.84
C ASP A 71 17.51 14.35 0.37
N ARG A 72 17.42 13.14 -0.20
CA ARG A 72 16.91 12.92 -1.56
C ARG A 72 15.59 12.16 -1.52
N ILE A 73 14.66 12.62 -2.35
CA ILE A 73 13.37 11.95 -2.52
C ILE A 73 13.58 10.82 -3.52
N MET A 74 13.47 9.58 -3.05
CA MET A 74 13.65 8.40 -3.88
C MET A 74 12.46 7.46 -3.72
N TRP A 75 11.97 6.94 -4.85
CA TRP A 75 11.01 5.85 -4.85
C TRP A 75 11.77 4.52 -4.77
N LEU A 76 11.96 3.99 -3.55
CA LEU A 76 12.71 2.76 -3.29
C LEU A 76 12.23 1.53 -4.07
N PRO A 77 10.93 1.36 -4.35
CA PRO A 77 10.48 0.24 -5.17
C PRO A 77 10.97 0.26 -6.63
N SER A 78 11.57 1.37 -7.08
CA SER A 78 12.27 1.42 -8.35
C SER A 78 13.78 1.56 -8.15
N SER A 79 14.57 0.74 -8.84
CA SER A 79 16.03 0.76 -8.77
C SER A 79 16.65 2.09 -9.21
N ASN A 80 15.95 2.84 -10.07
CA ASN A 80 16.37 4.17 -10.54
C ASN A 80 15.77 5.32 -9.70
N GLY A 81 15.00 5.03 -8.65
CA GLY A 81 14.34 6.02 -7.80
C GLY A 81 13.18 6.76 -8.45
N ILE A 82 12.81 6.44 -9.68
CA ILE A 82 11.70 7.06 -10.42
C ILE A 82 10.40 6.31 -10.14
N TYR A 83 9.36 7.05 -9.77
CA TYR A 83 8.03 6.49 -9.59
C TYR A 83 7.40 6.06 -10.92
N SER A 84 6.79 4.88 -10.93
CA SER A 84 5.82 4.46 -11.96
C SER A 84 4.66 3.71 -11.33
N ALA A 85 3.47 3.84 -11.91
CA ALA A 85 2.29 3.10 -11.45
C ALA A 85 2.51 1.57 -11.45
N VAL A 86 3.30 1.08 -12.42
CA VAL A 86 3.69 -0.34 -12.50
C VAL A 86 4.53 -0.72 -11.29
N SER A 87 5.63 0.01 -11.02
CA SER A 87 6.50 -0.27 -9.86
C SER A 87 5.76 -0.20 -8.52
N ALA A 88 4.77 0.70 -8.40
CA ALA A 88 3.96 0.82 -7.19
C ALA A 88 2.98 -0.34 -7.03
N MET A 89 2.36 -0.79 -8.12
CA MET A 89 1.51 -1.98 -8.07
C MET A 89 2.32 -3.25 -7.82
N ASP A 90 3.52 -3.34 -8.39
CA ASP A 90 4.44 -4.46 -8.15
C ASP A 90 4.93 -4.53 -6.71
N SER A 91 5.14 -3.38 -6.06
CA SER A 91 5.55 -3.36 -4.65
C SER A 91 4.42 -3.68 -3.68
N LEU A 92 3.17 -3.44 -4.08
CA LEU A 92 1.98 -3.74 -3.28
C LEU A 92 1.47 -5.17 -3.48
N ARG A 93 1.65 -5.74 -4.67
CA ARG A 93 1.11 -7.07 -4.99
C ARG A 93 2.12 -8.17 -4.71
N THR A 94 1.65 -9.29 -4.20
CA THR A 94 2.43 -10.53 -4.25
C THR A 94 2.46 -11.01 -5.71
N PRO A 95 3.64 -11.24 -6.31
CA PRO A 95 3.74 -11.76 -7.66
C PRO A 95 3.12 -13.16 -7.71
N HIS A 96 2.26 -13.38 -8.71
CA HIS A 96 1.67 -14.69 -8.99
C HIS A 96 2.19 -15.21 -10.32
N PRO A 97 2.35 -16.54 -10.49
CA PRO A 97 2.77 -17.11 -11.75
C PRO A 97 1.79 -16.73 -12.86
N LEU A 98 2.32 -16.50 -14.06
CA LEU A 98 1.50 -16.25 -15.24
C LEU A 98 0.68 -17.51 -15.56
N VAL A 99 -0.64 -17.34 -15.59
CA VAL A 99 -1.59 -18.38 -15.97
C VAL A 99 -1.65 -18.51 -17.49
N SER A 100 -1.68 -19.73 -18.04
CA SER A 100 -1.62 -19.97 -19.50
C SER A 100 -2.66 -19.19 -20.32
N TRP A 101 -3.82 -18.93 -19.74
CA TRP A 101 -4.94 -18.23 -20.39
C TRP A 101 -4.84 -16.70 -20.37
N TYR A 102 -3.82 -16.09 -19.74
CA TYR A 102 -3.75 -14.63 -19.57
C TYR A 102 -3.76 -13.85 -20.89
N LYS A 103 -3.12 -14.39 -21.95
CA LYS A 103 -3.04 -13.75 -23.27
C LYS A 103 -4.41 -13.67 -23.96
N ILE A 104 -5.28 -14.64 -23.71
CA ILE A 104 -6.64 -14.68 -24.27
C ILE A 104 -7.50 -13.59 -23.61
N MET A 105 -7.22 -13.29 -22.34
CA MET A 105 -7.97 -12.29 -21.58
C MET A 105 -7.47 -10.87 -21.79
N TRP A 106 -6.18 -10.65 -21.96
CA TRP A 106 -5.58 -9.31 -21.88
C TRP A 106 -4.83 -8.95 -23.16
N PHE A 107 -5.53 -8.94 -24.29
CA PHE A 107 -5.02 -8.46 -25.58
C PHE A 107 -5.49 -7.03 -25.89
N PRO A 108 -4.79 -6.27 -26.75
CA PRO A 108 -5.06 -4.83 -26.95
C PRO A 108 -6.48 -4.47 -27.43
N GLN A 109 -7.15 -5.40 -28.11
CA GLN A 109 -8.50 -5.20 -28.65
C GLN A 109 -9.57 -5.92 -27.81
N ASN A 110 -9.25 -6.31 -26.56
CA ASN A 110 -10.21 -6.99 -25.72
C ASN A 110 -11.36 -6.07 -25.33
N ILE A 111 -12.59 -6.58 -25.42
CA ILE A 111 -13.78 -5.95 -24.86
C ILE A 111 -13.86 -6.36 -23.38
N PRO A 112 -13.69 -5.43 -22.42
CA PRO A 112 -13.58 -5.78 -20.99
C PRO A 112 -14.72 -6.65 -20.46
N ARG A 113 -15.95 -6.42 -20.96
CA ARG A 113 -17.12 -7.23 -20.63
C ARG A 113 -16.95 -8.69 -21.03
N MET A 114 -16.45 -8.95 -22.23
CA MET A 114 -16.24 -10.31 -22.74
C MET A 114 -15.08 -11.00 -22.04
N GLY A 115 -14.00 -10.26 -21.77
CA GLY A 115 -12.89 -10.76 -20.95
C GLY A 115 -13.34 -11.17 -19.54
N PHE A 116 -14.20 -10.39 -18.89
CA PHE A 116 -14.74 -10.75 -17.58
C PHE A 116 -15.63 -12.00 -17.62
N ILE A 117 -16.48 -12.15 -18.63
CA ILE A 117 -17.31 -13.37 -18.81
C ILE A 117 -16.42 -14.59 -19.04
N LEU A 118 -15.41 -14.46 -19.91
CA LEU A 118 -14.45 -15.52 -20.18
C LEU A 118 -13.66 -15.92 -18.93
N TRP A 119 -13.25 -14.94 -18.12
CA TRP A 119 -12.60 -15.19 -16.83
C TRP A 119 -13.48 -16.05 -15.90
N LEU A 120 -14.76 -15.70 -15.79
CA LEU A 120 -15.72 -16.46 -14.98
C LEU A 120 -15.91 -17.88 -15.54
N ALA A 121 -15.96 -18.04 -16.87
CA ALA A 121 -16.06 -19.34 -17.52
C ALA A 121 -14.84 -20.22 -17.22
N ILE A 122 -13.62 -19.69 -17.39
CA ILE A 122 -12.36 -20.39 -17.07
C ILE A 122 -12.31 -20.81 -15.60
N LYS A 123 -12.86 -19.97 -14.69
CA LYS A 123 -12.92 -20.27 -13.26
C LYS A 123 -14.09 -21.19 -12.88
N GLY A 124 -14.94 -21.62 -13.81
CA GLY A 124 -16.16 -22.40 -13.52
C GLY A 124 -17.16 -21.65 -12.63
N ARG A 125 -17.14 -20.31 -12.67
CA ARG A 125 -17.99 -19.42 -11.87
C ARG A 125 -19.15 -18.82 -12.67
N LEU A 126 -19.30 -19.23 -13.92
CA LEU A 126 -20.52 -18.95 -14.67
C LEU A 126 -21.67 -19.77 -14.06
N SER A 127 -22.82 -19.14 -13.85
CA SER A 127 -24.03 -19.83 -13.43
C SER A 127 -24.65 -20.51 -14.66
N THR A 128 -24.04 -21.60 -15.13
CA THR A 128 -24.66 -22.46 -16.14
C THR A 128 -25.65 -23.40 -15.44
N LEU A 129 -26.70 -23.81 -16.17
CA LEU A 129 -27.72 -24.75 -15.69
C LEU A 129 -27.13 -26.11 -15.23
N ASP A 130 -25.86 -26.41 -15.52
CA ASP A 130 -25.13 -27.57 -14.97
C ASP A 130 -25.07 -27.60 -13.44
N ARG A 131 -25.12 -26.43 -12.76
CA ARG A 131 -25.21 -26.39 -11.29
C ARG A 131 -26.60 -26.74 -10.77
N VAL A 132 -27.64 -26.56 -11.59
CA VAL A 132 -29.04 -26.85 -11.23
C VAL A 132 -29.33 -28.34 -11.32
N GLN A 133 -28.73 -29.06 -12.29
CA GLN A 133 -28.87 -30.53 -12.39
C GLN A 133 -28.32 -31.31 -11.19
N ARG A 134 -27.49 -30.70 -10.34
CA ARG A 134 -26.97 -31.34 -9.12
C ARG A 134 -27.99 -31.34 -7.96
N TYR A 135 -29.14 -30.69 -8.14
CA TYR A 135 -30.19 -30.54 -7.13
C TYR A 135 -31.58 -31.04 -7.56
N ASP A 136 -31.73 -31.58 -8.77
CA ASP A 136 -32.92 -32.38 -9.10
C ASP A 136 -32.67 -33.84 -8.70
N PRO A 137 -33.44 -34.41 -7.74
CA PRO A 137 -33.37 -35.83 -7.36
C PRO A 137 -33.87 -36.76 -8.46
#